data_AF-A0A7R9TBG2-F1
#
_entry.id   AF-A0A7R9TBG2-F1
#
_cell.length_a   1.000
_cell.length_b   1.000
_cell.length_c   1.000
_cell.angle_alpha   90.00
_cell.angle_beta   90.00
_cell.angle_gamma   90.00
#
_symmetry.space_group_name_H-M   'P 1'
#
loop_
_entity.id
_entity.type
_entity.pdbx_description
1 polymer ?
#
loop_
_entity_poly.entity_id
_entity_poly.type
_entity_poly.pdbx_seq_one_letter_code
_entity_poly.pdbx_strand_id
1 'polypeptide(L)'
;LTKFLKCVDWSDANEAKASLELLYEWAPIDPASALELLSPTFTNNEVRRYAVSILADAADDELLCYLLQLVQALRYESADDSQLARFLVERAVANPVLANFLHWYLVVEWEDKSFASRSSRTHQLFEDACRAMGAKGEELWDALRRQSEVMAQLTSITRELAGMRGQPKKVERLRAMLSDEGACGDLGAFAQALPLPIDPTINVNAIVPQE
;
A
#
# COMPACT_ATOMS: atom_id res chain seq x y z
N LEU A 1 -3.15 28.21 -5.44
CA LEU A 1 -4.37 27.40 -5.34
C LEU A 1 -4.76 27.05 -3.90
N THR A 2 -3.93 26.35 -3.12
CA THR A 2 -4.30 25.84 -1.77
C THR A 2 -4.77 26.94 -0.80
N LYS A 3 -4.10 28.10 -0.77
CA LYS A 3 -4.53 29.27 0.01
C LYS A 3 -5.92 29.79 -0.38
N PHE A 4 -6.23 29.80 -1.68
CA PHE A 4 -7.54 30.23 -2.19
C PHE A 4 -8.64 29.27 -1.72
N LEU A 5 -8.44 27.97 -1.89
CA LEU A 5 -9.41 26.94 -1.49
C LEU A 5 -9.68 26.91 0.03
N LYS A 6 -8.73 27.39 0.86
CA LYS A 6 -8.92 27.57 2.31
C LYS A 6 -9.81 28.75 2.68
N CYS A 7 -9.99 29.72 1.77
CA CYS A 7 -10.86 30.87 1.98
C CYS A 7 -12.31 30.62 1.56
N VAL A 8 -12.58 29.51 0.87
CA VAL A 8 -13.90 29.17 0.32
C VAL A 8 -14.82 28.68 1.42
N ASP A 9 -16.01 29.27 1.53
CA ASP A 9 -17.11 28.70 2.31
C ASP A 9 -17.80 27.57 1.52
N TRP A 10 -17.38 26.34 1.78
CA TRP A 10 -17.94 25.14 1.13
C TRP A 10 -19.40 24.84 1.49
N SER A 11 -19.99 25.56 2.46
CA SER A 11 -21.41 25.45 2.81
C SER A 11 -22.31 26.34 1.94
N ASP A 12 -21.76 27.40 1.33
CA ASP A 12 -22.45 28.21 0.33
C ASP A 12 -22.34 27.54 -1.05
N ALA A 13 -23.48 27.11 -1.59
CA ALA A 13 -23.54 26.43 -2.89
C ALA A 13 -23.06 27.30 -4.06
N ASN A 14 -23.26 28.62 -4.02
CA ASN A 14 -22.82 29.52 -5.08
C ASN A 14 -21.30 29.71 -5.01
N GLU A 15 -20.77 29.91 -3.81
CA GLU A 15 -19.33 30.08 -3.60
C GLU A 15 -18.56 28.80 -3.92
N ALA A 16 -19.07 27.65 -3.46
CA ALA A 16 -18.51 26.34 -3.80
C ALA A 16 -18.51 26.12 -5.32
N LYS A 17 -19.63 26.39 -6.00
CA LYS A 17 -19.72 26.22 -7.46
C LYS A 17 -18.72 27.11 -8.20
N ALA A 18 -18.69 28.41 -7.90
CA ALA A 18 -17.77 29.34 -8.55
C ALA A 18 -16.30 28.97 -8.29
N SER A 19 -15.99 28.52 -7.07
CA SER A 19 -14.63 28.10 -6.71
C SER A 19 -14.19 26.83 -7.43
N LEU A 20 -15.11 25.90 -7.70
CA LEU A 20 -14.83 24.70 -8.49
C LEU A 20 -14.64 25.01 -9.97
N GLU A 21 -15.35 25.99 -10.54
CA GLU A 21 -15.10 26.47 -11.90
C GLU A 21 -13.67 27.05 -12.01
N LEU A 22 -13.28 27.89 -11.05
CA LEU A 22 -11.93 28.47 -10.97
C LEU A 22 -10.82 27.43 -10.72
N LEU A 23 -11.14 26.31 -10.05
CA LEU A 23 -10.18 25.25 -9.76
C LEU A 23 -9.58 24.65 -11.04
N TYR A 24 -10.42 24.38 -12.04
CA TYR A 24 -9.99 23.79 -13.30
C TYR A 24 -9.38 24.82 -14.28
N GLU A 25 -9.68 26.10 -14.10
CA GLU A 25 -9.03 27.20 -14.82
C GLU A 25 -7.69 27.62 -14.19
N TRP A 26 -7.41 27.16 -12.96
CA TRP A 26 -6.19 27.51 -12.26
C TRP A 26 -4.96 26.97 -13.00
N ALA A 27 -3.86 27.72 -12.94
CA ALA A 27 -2.58 27.24 -13.43
C ALA A 27 -2.23 25.88 -12.78
N PRO A 28 -1.73 24.90 -13.55
CA PRO A 28 -1.42 23.57 -13.03
C PRO A 28 -0.53 23.63 -11.79
N ILE A 29 -0.86 22.82 -10.78
CA ILE A 29 -0.02 22.63 -9.60
C ILE A 29 0.82 21.37 -9.75
N ASP A 30 1.94 21.30 -9.03
CA ASP A 30 2.78 20.11 -8.98
C ASP A 30 2.17 18.99 -8.10
N PRO A 31 2.60 17.73 -8.28
CA PRO A 31 2.12 16.59 -7.48
C PRO A 31 2.28 16.78 -5.96
N ALA A 32 3.37 17.39 -5.49
CA ALA A 32 3.58 17.60 -4.06
C ALA A 32 2.58 18.61 -3.49
N SER A 33 2.26 19.68 -4.24
CA SER A 33 1.17 20.61 -3.89
C SER A 33 -0.20 19.94 -3.89
N ALA A 34 -0.44 18.97 -4.78
CA ALA A 34 -1.70 18.23 -4.85
C ALA A 34 -1.92 17.36 -3.60
N LEU A 35 -0.86 16.86 -2.95
CA LEU A 35 -0.98 16.12 -1.69
C LEU A 35 -1.64 16.95 -0.58
N GLU A 36 -1.42 18.28 -0.55
CA GLU A 36 -2.07 19.15 0.43
C GLU A 36 -3.60 19.10 0.30
N LEU A 37 -4.11 18.96 -0.93
CA LEU A 37 -5.55 18.87 -1.23
C LEU A 37 -6.18 17.53 -0.80
N LEU A 38 -5.36 16.53 -0.45
CA LEU A 38 -5.80 15.25 0.12
C LEU A 38 -5.71 15.21 1.65
N SER A 39 -5.23 16.29 2.29
CA SER A 39 -5.19 16.43 3.74
C SER A 39 -6.60 16.55 4.35
N PRO A 40 -6.77 16.38 5.67
CA PRO A 40 -8.07 16.54 6.32
C PRO A 40 -8.64 17.96 6.26
N THR A 41 -7.84 18.94 5.84
CA THR A 41 -8.32 20.32 5.63
C THR A 41 -9.32 20.42 4.48
N PHE A 42 -9.22 19.54 3.47
CA PHE A 42 -10.07 19.59 2.28
C PHE A 42 -10.99 18.37 2.23
N THR A 43 -12.27 18.60 2.52
CA THR A 43 -13.31 17.57 2.57
C THR A 43 -14.20 17.55 1.32
N ASN A 44 -14.13 18.59 0.48
CA ASN A 44 -14.91 18.65 -0.76
C ASN A 44 -14.42 17.60 -1.77
N ASN A 45 -15.33 16.73 -2.21
CA ASN A 45 -15.00 15.61 -3.09
C ASN A 45 -14.44 16.04 -4.46
N GLU A 46 -14.86 17.18 -5.00
CA GLU A 46 -14.33 17.68 -6.28
C GLU A 46 -12.90 18.21 -6.15
N VAL A 47 -12.57 18.86 -5.04
CA VAL A 47 -11.19 19.27 -4.74
C VAL A 47 -10.27 18.06 -4.62
N ARG A 48 -10.72 17.01 -3.92
CA ARG A 48 -9.96 15.76 -3.78
C ARG A 48 -9.84 15.03 -5.12
N ARG A 49 -10.89 15.03 -5.95
CA ARG A 49 -10.83 14.48 -7.32
C ARG A 49 -9.82 15.22 -8.19
N TYR A 50 -9.80 16.55 -8.13
CA TYR A 50 -8.80 17.36 -8.83
C TYR A 50 -7.38 16.98 -8.38
N ALA A 51 -7.15 16.83 -7.07
CA ALA A 51 -5.87 16.38 -6.55
C ALA A 51 -5.43 15.04 -7.15
N VAL A 52 -6.34 14.06 -7.21
CA VAL A 52 -6.08 12.77 -7.83
C VAL A 52 -5.79 12.90 -9.34
N SER A 53 -6.47 13.81 -10.06
CA SER A 53 -6.16 14.03 -11.48
C SER A 53 -4.74 14.57 -11.72
N ILE A 54 -4.23 15.41 -10.83
CA ILE A 54 -2.82 15.87 -10.91
C ILE A 54 -1.86 14.71 -10.63
N LEU A 55 -2.15 13.89 -9.62
CA LEU A 55 -1.34 12.72 -9.28
C LEU A 55 -1.38 11.63 -10.37
N ALA A 56 -2.47 11.56 -11.14
CA ALA A 56 -2.61 10.61 -12.23
C ALA A 56 -1.60 10.84 -13.36
N ASP A 57 -1.18 12.08 -13.58
CA ASP A 57 -0.19 12.46 -14.58
C ASP A 57 1.27 12.24 -14.11
N ALA A 58 1.49 12.03 -12.81
CA ALA A 58 2.82 11.77 -12.25
C ALA A 58 3.32 10.38 -12.66
N ALA A 59 4.63 10.24 -12.87
CA ALA A 59 5.28 8.96 -13.16
C ALA A 59 5.26 8.03 -11.93
N ASP A 60 5.39 6.72 -12.15
CA ASP A 60 5.30 5.73 -11.07
C ASP A 60 6.40 5.87 -10.01
N ASP A 61 7.61 6.27 -10.41
CA ASP A 61 8.76 6.52 -9.52
C ASP A 61 8.53 7.75 -8.63
N GLU A 62 7.95 8.81 -9.18
CA GLU A 62 7.51 9.97 -8.40
C GLU A 62 6.33 9.59 -7.47
N LEU A 63 5.35 8.83 -7.96
CA LEU A 63 4.22 8.37 -7.17
C LEU A 63 4.68 7.51 -5.97
N LEU A 64 5.68 6.66 -6.17
CA LEU A 64 6.29 5.85 -5.11
C LEU A 64 6.83 6.70 -3.96
N CYS A 65 7.38 7.88 -4.24
CA CYS A 65 7.85 8.81 -3.19
C CYS A 65 6.74 9.29 -2.26
N TYR A 66 5.49 9.28 -2.74
CA TYR A 66 4.32 9.77 -2.00
C TYR A 66 3.36 8.66 -1.57
N LEU A 67 3.59 7.41 -1.99
CA LEU A 67 2.64 6.31 -1.83
C LEU A 67 2.24 6.10 -0.36
N LEU A 68 3.19 6.18 0.57
CA LEU A 68 2.89 6.05 2.00
C LEU A 68 1.91 7.14 2.46
N GLN A 69 2.15 8.39 2.08
CA GLN A 69 1.29 9.53 2.43
C GLN A 69 -0.09 9.42 1.77
N LEU A 70 -0.16 8.88 0.55
CA LEU A 70 -1.41 8.63 -0.16
C LEU A 70 -2.24 7.54 0.52
N VAL A 71 -1.61 6.47 1.02
CA VAL A 71 -2.29 5.46 1.84
C VAL A 71 -2.85 6.11 3.11
N GLN A 72 -2.11 7.01 3.77
CA GLN A 72 -2.64 7.75 4.92
C GLN A 72 -3.81 8.68 4.55
N ALA A 73 -3.79 9.27 3.36
CA ALA A 73 -4.85 10.16 2.90
C ALA A 73 -6.22 9.45 2.71
N LEU A 74 -6.22 8.12 2.52
CA LEU A 74 -7.45 7.32 2.48
C LEU A 74 -8.30 7.46 3.76
N ARG A 75 -7.68 7.79 4.90
CA ARG A 75 -8.38 8.07 6.18
C ARG A 75 -9.40 9.20 6.07
N TYR A 76 -9.17 10.13 5.15
CA TYR A 76 -9.96 11.36 5.00
C TYR A 76 -10.94 11.29 3.84
N GLU A 77 -11.01 10.16 3.14
CA GLU A 77 -11.99 9.94 2.09
C GLU A 77 -13.39 9.74 2.68
N SER A 78 -14.39 10.29 1.99
CA SER A 78 -15.80 10.21 2.40
C SER A 78 -16.45 8.87 2.07
N ALA A 79 -15.90 8.12 1.12
CA ALA A 79 -16.39 6.81 0.66
C ALA A 79 -15.26 5.79 0.60
N ASP A 80 -15.60 4.50 0.68
CA ASP A 80 -14.63 3.40 0.65
C ASP A 80 -14.05 3.22 -0.75
N ASP A 81 -14.88 3.38 -1.76
CA ASP A 81 -14.55 3.32 -3.18
C ASP A 81 -14.26 4.72 -3.75
N SER A 82 -13.53 5.53 -2.98
CA SER A 82 -13.17 6.88 -3.36
C SER A 82 -12.30 6.95 -4.62
N GLN A 83 -12.20 8.14 -5.22
CA GLN A 83 -11.33 8.36 -6.37
C GLN A 83 -9.86 8.03 -6.05
N LEU A 84 -9.40 8.36 -4.83
CA LEU A 84 -8.05 8.04 -4.39
C LEU A 84 -7.84 6.53 -4.26
N ALA A 85 -8.80 5.80 -3.68
CA ALA A 85 -8.72 4.35 -3.55
C ALA A 85 -8.63 3.66 -4.92
N ARG A 86 -9.51 4.04 -5.86
CA ARG A 86 -9.51 3.49 -7.22
C ARG A 86 -8.22 3.82 -7.95
N PHE A 87 -7.74 5.06 -7.86
CA PHE A 87 -6.47 5.48 -8.46
C PHE A 87 -5.28 4.65 -7.96
N LEU A 88 -5.14 4.46 -6.65
CA LEU A 88 -4.05 3.66 -6.08
C LEU A 88 -4.11 2.20 -6.56
N VAL A 89 -5.31 1.62 -6.61
CA VAL A 89 -5.54 0.26 -7.11
C VAL A 89 -5.18 0.14 -8.59
N GLU A 90 -5.66 1.07 -9.43
CA GLU A 90 -5.39 1.12 -10.87
C GLU A 90 -3.88 1.19 -11.17
N ARG A 91 -3.15 2.03 -10.43
CA ARG A 91 -1.69 2.14 -10.58
C ARG A 91 -0.97 0.88 -10.09
N ALA A 92 -1.40 0.30 -8.96
CA ALA A 92 -0.79 -0.90 -8.40
C ALA A 92 -0.93 -2.13 -9.30
N VAL A 93 -2.10 -2.40 -9.87
CA VAL A 93 -2.28 -3.58 -10.76
C VAL A 93 -1.45 -3.48 -12.05
N ALA A 94 -1.05 -2.27 -12.45
CA ALA A 94 -0.20 -2.04 -13.61
C ALA A 94 1.29 -2.16 -13.31
N ASN A 95 1.70 -2.02 -12.03
CA ASN A 95 3.10 -1.95 -11.62
C ASN A 95 3.38 -2.81 -10.37
N PRO A 96 4.12 -3.93 -10.50
CA PRO A 96 4.42 -4.85 -9.40
C PRO A 96 5.14 -4.20 -8.19
N VAL A 97 5.94 -3.16 -8.41
CA VAL A 97 6.64 -2.44 -7.33
C VAL A 97 5.63 -1.65 -6.50
N LEU A 98 4.74 -0.89 -7.16
CA LEU A 98 3.64 -0.18 -6.49
C LEU A 98 2.70 -1.15 -5.78
N ALA A 99 2.36 -2.27 -6.42
CA ALA A 99 1.55 -3.33 -5.83
C ALA A 99 2.13 -3.88 -4.52
N ASN A 100 3.42 -4.19 -4.50
CA ASN A 100 4.11 -4.66 -3.30
C ASN A 100 3.98 -3.65 -2.16
N PHE A 101 4.33 -2.39 -2.39
CA PHE A 101 4.28 -1.38 -1.34
C PHE A 101 2.84 -1.06 -0.91
N LEU A 102 1.90 -0.95 -1.84
CA LEU A 102 0.49 -0.73 -1.52
C LEU A 102 -0.06 -1.84 -0.63
N HIS A 103 0.20 -3.12 -0.97
CA HIS A 103 -0.21 -4.27 -0.17
C HIS A 103 0.31 -4.14 1.27
N TRP A 104 1.62 -3.97 1.45
CA TRP A 104 2.22 -3.92 2.78
C TRP A 104 1.79 -2.69 3.59
N TYR A 105 1.65 -1.53 2.94
CA TYR A 105 1.15 -0.33 3.61
C TYR A 105 -0.30 -0.50 4.05
N LEU A 106 -1.17 -1.12 3.27
CA LEU A 106 -2.56 -1.37 3.69
C LEU A 106 -2.66 -2.40 4.82
N VAL A 107 -1.88 -3.49 4.75
CA VAL A 107 -1.90 -4.57 5.75
C VAL A 107 -1.48 -4.07 7.14
N VAL A 108 -0.43 -3.25 7.22
CA VAL A 108 0.04 -2.69 8.51
C VAL A 108 -1.04 -1.85 9.18
N GLU A 109 -1.87 -1.18 8.41
CA GLU A 109 -2.91 -0.28 8.91
C GLU A 109 -4.13 -1.02 9.50
N TRP A 110 -4.19 -2.35 9.38
CA TRP A 110 -5.25 -3.16 9.99
C TRP A 110 -5.16 -3.21 11.53
N GLU A 111 -4.00 -2.89 12.10
CA GLU A 111 -3.83 -2.78 13.56
C GLU A 111 -4.47 -1.50 14.13
N ASP A 112 -4.61 -0.44 13.32
CA ASP A 112 -5.28 0.79 13.71
C ASP A 112 -6.79 0.66 13.54
N LYS A 113 -7.50 0.47 14.65
CA LYS A 113 -8.97 0.33 14.67
C LYS A 113 -9.73 1.46 13.97
N SER A 114 -9.17 2.67 13.95
CA SER A 114 -9.82 3.83 13.33
C SER A 114 -9.73 3.80 11.80
N PHE A 115 -8.77 3.08 11.24
CA PHE A 115 -8.49 3.05 9.81
C PHE A 115 -8.64 1.65 9.18
N ALA A 116 -8.58 0.59 9.99
CA ALA A 116 -8.63 -0.81 9.56
C ALA A 116 -9.78 -1.11 8.58
N SER A 117 -10.98 -0.54 8.81
CA SER A 117 -12.12 -0.74 7.91
C SER A 117 -11.83 -0.19 6.49
N ARG A 118 -11.29 1.04 6.41
CA ARG A 118 -11.01 1.71 5.14
C ARG A 118 -9.84 1.06 4.41
N SER A 119 -8.76 0.72 5.13
CA SER A 119 -7.59 0.05 4.53
C SER A 119 -7.93 -1.38 4.09
N SER A 120 -8.70 -2.15 4.87
CA SER A 120 -9.20 -3.48 4.47
C SER A 120 -10.08 -3.42 3.22
N ARG A 121 -10.96 -2.41 3.13
CA ARG A 121 -11.83 -2.26 1.96
C ARG A 121 -11.05 -1.87 0.70
N THR A 122 -10.04 -1.02 0.83
CA THR A 122 -9.13 -0.68 -0.28
C THR A 122 -8.30 -1.90 -0.70
N HIS A 123 -7.85 -2.72 0.25
CA HIS A 123 -7.14 -3.96 -0.01
C HIS A 123 -8.03 -4.99 -0.75
N GLN A 124 -9.31 -5.09 -0.38
CA GLN A 124 -10.27 -5.92 -1.10
C GLN A 124 -10.48 -5.44 -2.55
N LEU A 125 -10.59 -4.12 -2.77
CA LEU A 125 -10.66 -3.56 -4.13
C LEU A 125 -9.41 -3.91 -4.94
N PHE A 126 -8.24 -3.91 -4.30
CA PHE A 126 -6.99 -4.29 -4.93
C PHE A 126 -6.94 -5.77 -5.31
N GLU A 127 -7.39 -6.66 -4.43
CA GLU A 127 -7.53 -8.09 -4.71
C GLU A 127 -8.48 -8.35 -5.90
N ASP A 128 -9.67 -7.73 -5.86
CA ASP A 128 -10.67 -7.87 -6.91
C ASP A 128 -10.13 -7.37 -8.26
N ALA A 129 -9.39 -6.24 -8.26
CA ALA A 129 -8.77 -5.70 -9.46
C ALA A 129 -7.65 -6.60 -10.00
N CYS A 130 -6.81 -7.20 -9.14
CA CYS A 130 -5.83 -8.20 -9.56
C CYS A 130 -6.52 -9.38 -10.26
N ARG A 131 -7.59 -9.93 -9.67
CA ARG A 131 -8.35 -11.03 -10.26
C ARG A 131 -8.98 -10.66 -11.60
N ALA A 132 -9.47 -9.43 -11.75
CA ALA A 132 -10.05 -8.92 -12.99
C ALA A 132 -9.03 -8.80 -14.14
N MET A 133 -7.73 -8.72 -13.84
CA MET A 133 -6.65 -8.66 -14.84
C MET A 133 -6.26 -10.04 -15.42
N GLY A 134 -6.96 -11.11 -15.01
CA GLY A 134 -6.71 -12.48 -15.49
C GLY A 134 -5.37 -13.03 -14.98
N ALA A 135 -4.75 -13.93 -15.75
CA ALA A 135 -3.58 -14.70 -15.32
C ALA A 135 -2.42 -13.85 -14.77
N LYS A 136 -2.14 -12.68 -15.38
CA LYS A 136 -1.07 -11.78 -14.93
C LYS A 136 -1.37 -11.19 -13.54
N GLY A 137 -2.62 -10.81 -13.30
CA GLY A 137 -3.02 -10.27 -12.01
C GLY A 137 -3.16 -11.35 -10.94
N GLU A 138 -3.57 -12.56 -11.32
CA GLU A 138 -3.52 -13.73 -10.42
C GLU A 138 -2.10 -14.06 -9.99
N GLU A 139 -1.13 -14.03 -10.91
CA GLU A 139 0.29 -14.24 -10.59
C GLU A 139 0.83 -13.15 -9.63
N LEU A 140 0.49 -11.88 -9.89
CA LEU A 140 0.83 -10.76 -9.01
C LEU A 140 0.26 -10.97 -7.60
N TRP A 141 -1.02 -11.32 -7.50
CA TRP A 141 -1.69 -11.54 -6.22
C TRP A 141 -1.13 -12.75 -5.48
N ASP A 142 -0.84 -13.84 -6.19
CA ASP A 142 -0.26 -15.04 -5.59
C ASP A 142 1.14 -14.75 -5.01
N ALA A 143 1.95 -13.94 -5.69
CA ALA A 143 3.25 -13.50 -5.15
C ALA A 143 3.09 -12.74 -3.82
N LEU A 144 2.14 -11.80 -3.73
CA LEU A 144 1.85 -11.04 -2.50
C LEU A 144 1.33 -11.94 -1.36
N ARG A 145 0.47 -12.90 -1.70
CA ARG A 145 -0.04 -13.90 -0.75
C ARG A 145 1.11 -14.74 -0.18
N ARG A 146 1.98 -15.29 -1.04
CA ARG A 146 3.13 -16.09 -0.64
C ARG A 146 4.15 -15.28 0.16
N GLN A 147 4.40 -14.01 -0.19
CA GLN A 147 5.19 -13.12 0.66
C GLN A 147 4.57 -12.99 2.07
N SER A 148 3.25 -12.87 2.16
CA SER A 148 2.53 -12.76 3.45
C SER A 148 2.65 -14.03 4.29
N GLU A 149 2.63 -15.20 3.66
CA GLU A 149 2.88 -16.50 4.29
C GLU A 149 4.31 -16.59 4.85
N VAL A 150 5.32 -16.21 4.06
CA VAL A 150 6.73 -16.14 4.50
C VAL A 150 6.87 -15.22 5.72
N MET A 151 6.29 -14.02 5.68
CA MET A 151 6.35 -13.08 6.80
C MET A 151 5.64 -13.60 8.06
N ALA A 152 4.54 -14.35 7.91
CA ALA A 152 3.87 -15.00 9.02
C ALA A 152 4.76 -16.08 9.67
N GLN A 153 5.45 -16.89 8.86
CA GLN A 153 6.41 -17.89 9.35
C GLN A 153 7.59 -17.23 10.07
N LEU A 154 8.20 -16.20 9.48
CA LEU A 154 9.30 -15.45 10.10
C LEU A 154 8.89 -14.81 11.43
N THR A 155 7.67 -14.29 11.51
CA THR A 155 7.10 -13.76 12.74
C THR A 155 6.93 -14.84 13.80
N SER A 156 6.47 -16.03 13.41
CA SER A 156 6.34 -17.20 14.29
C SER A 156 7.70 -17.63 14.85
N ILE A 157 8.71 -17.78 13.98
CA ILE A 157 10.10 -18.10 14.36
C ILE A 157 10.61 -17.07 15.37
N THR A 158 10.48 -15.79 15.06
CA THR A 158 10.95 -14.70 15.92
C THR A 158 10.29 -14.73 17.30
N ARG A 159 8.98 -14.98 17.36
CA ARG A 159 8.22 -15.09 18.61
C ARG A 159 8.67 -16.28 19.46
N GLU A 160 8.88 -17.43 18.83
CA GLU A 160 9.36 -18.63 19.53
C GLU A 160 10.77 -18.41 20.11
N LEU A 161 11.69 -17.90 19.29
CA LEU A 161 13.06 -17.63 19.71
C LEU A 161 13.16 -16.54 20.78
N ALA A 162 12.24 -15.57 20.80
CA ALA A 162 12.19 -14.54 21.84
C ALA A 162 11.96 -15.14 23.24
N GLY A 163 11.18 -16.23 23.35
CA GLY A 163 10.92 -16.93 24.62
C GLY A 163 12.09 -17.76 25.15
N MET A 164 13.10 -18.03 24.34
CA MET A 164 14.23 -18.89 24.69
C MET A 164 15.38 -18.12 25.36
N ARG A 165 16.16 -18.81 26.20
CA ARG A 165 17.41 -18.29 26.81
C ARG A 165 18.64 -18.95 26.21
N GLY A 166 19.68 -18.14 25.99
CA GLY A 166 20.99 -18.58 25.49
C GLY A 166 21.07 -18.62 23.96
N GLN A 167 21.99 -17.85 23.40
CA GLN A 167 22.17 -17.71 21.94
C GLN A 167 22.49 -19.04 21.23
N PRO A 168 23.34 -19.94 21.76
CA PRO A 168 23.60 -21.22 21.09
C PRO A 168 22.34 -22.07 20.90
N LYS A 169 21.47 -22.13 21.91
CA LYS A 169 20.20 -22.86 21.84
C LYS A 169 19.23 -22.24 20.84
N LYS A 170 19.20 -20.90 20.72
CA LYS A 170 18.39 -20.21 19.71
C LYS A 170 18.85 -20.55 18.30
N VAL A 171 20.16 -20.58 18.06
CA VAL A 171 20.74 -20.94 16.75
C VAL A 171 20.42 -22.39 16.40
N GLU A 172 20.59 -23.32 17.33
CA GLU A 172 20.23 -24.73 17.13
C GLU A 172 18.74 -24.90 16.81
N ARG A 173 17.87 -24.20 17.55
CA ARG A 173 16.43 -24.24 17.30
C ARG A 173 16.04 -23.63 15.96
N LEU A 174 16.61 -22.48 15.59
CA LEU A 174 16.39 -21.86 14.29
C LEU A 174 16.76 -22.81 13.14
N ARG A 175 17.94 -23.43 13.22
CA ARG A 175 18.40 -24.41 12.22
C ARG A 175 17.48 -25.62 12.13
N ALA A 176 16.99 -26.12 13.26
CA ALA A 176 16.03 -27.22 13.27
C ALA A 176 14.68 -26.82 12.62
N MET A 177 14.19 -25.60 12.87
CA MET A 177 12.95 -25.10 12.26
C MET A 177 13.07 -24.92 10.74
N LEU A 178 14.23 -24.47 10.26
CA LEU A 178 14.52 -24.26 8.83
C LEU A 178 15.05 -25.50 8.09
N SER A 179 15.21 -26.64 8.77
CA SER A 179 15.59 -27.89 8.11
C SER A 179 14.48 -28.42 7.21
N ASP A 180 14.80 -29.28 6.25
CA ASP A 180 13.84 -29.85 5.30
C ASP A 180 12.64 -30.56 5.99
N GLU A 181 12.88 -31.15 7.15
CA GLU A 181 11.85 -31.81 7.99
C GLU A 181 11.25 -30.87 9.06
N GLY A 182 11.72 -29.64 9.11
CA GLY A 182 11.33 -28.61 10.06
C GLY A 182 10.00 -27.94 9.73
N ALA A 183 9.43 -27.27 10.73
CA ALA A 183 8.14 -26.59 10.59
C ALA A 183 8.13 -25.41 9.59
N CYS A 184 9.30 -24.92 9.19
CA CYS A 184 9.49 -23.84 8.23
C CYS A 184 10.52 -24.24 7.15
N GLY A 185 10.59 -25.54 6.82
CA GLY A 185 11.54 -26.06 5.82
C GLY A 185 11.30 -25.52 4.40
N ASP A 186 10.08 -25.13 4.09
CA ASP A 186 9.69 -24.47 2.84
C ASP A 186 10.34 -23.08 2.66
N LEU A 187 10.84 -22.47 3.75
CA LEU A 187 11.67 -21.25 3.64
C LEU A 187 13.06 -21.52 3.06
N GLY A 188 13.54 -22.76 3.13
CA GLY A 188 14.86 -23.14 2.59
C GLY A 188 14.91 -23.21 1.06
N ALA A 189 13.76 -23.33 0.40
CA ALA A 189 13.64 -23.30 -1.07
C ALA A 189 12.21 -22.97 -1.50
N PHE A 190 12.00 -21.78 -2.05
CA PHE A 190 10.70 -21.36 -2.58
C PHE A 190 10.41 -22.04 -3.91
N ALA A 191 9.17 -22.51 -4.08
CA ALA A 191 8.71 -23.13 -5.33
C ALA A 191 8.81 -22.18 -6.55
N GLN A 192 8.65 -20.88 -6.31
CA GLN A 192 8.88 -19.82 -7.29
C GLN A 192 9.53 -18.64 -6.57
N ALA A 193 10.45 -17.97 -7.26
CA ALA A 193 11.08 -16.75 -6.79
C ALA A 193 10.03 -15.73 -6.31
N LEU A 194 10.32 -15.07 -5.20
CA LEU A 194 9.45 -14.08 -4.57
C LEU A 194 10.11 -12.71 -4.59
N PRO A 195 9.40 -11.63 -4.93
CA PRO A 195 9.92 -10.29 -4.70
C PRO A 195 10.18 -10.10 -3.20
N LEU A 196 11.24 -9.39 -2.85
CA LEU A 196 11.53 -9.08 -1.44
C LEU A 196 10.58 -7.96 -0.98
N PRO A 197 9.85 -8.10 0.15
CA PRO A 197 8.90 -7.08 0.60
C PRO A 197 9.48 -5.66 0.74
N ILE A 198 10.75 -5.54 1.17
CA ILE A 198 11.43 -4.24 1.36
C ILE A 198 12.02 -3.67 0.06
N ASP A 199 12.32 -4.54 -0.92
CA ASP A 199 12.81 -4.15 -2.24
C ASP A 199 12.26 -5.12 -3.30
N PRO A 200 11.07 -4.86 -3.84
CA PRO A 200 10.41 -5.77 -4.78
C PRO A 200 11.10 -5.84 -6.15
N THR A 201 12.17 -5.07 -6.38
CA THR A 201 13.00 -5.20 -7.58
C THR A 201 13.97 -6.39 -7.48
N ILE A 202 14.16 -6.93 -6.27
CA ILE A 202 15.01 -8.08 -5.98
C ILE A 202 14.13 -9.29 -5.71
N ASN A 203 14.39 -10.37 -6.44
CA ASN A 203 13.74 -11.66 -6.20
C ASN A 203 14.62 -12.56 -5.33
N VAL A 204 14.00 -13.22 -4.35
CA VAL A 204 14.61 -14.20 -3.46
C VAL A 204 14.07 -15.59 -3.74
N ASN A 205 14.92 -16.60 -3.60
CA ASN A 205 14.56 -18.00 -3.85
C ASN A 205 14.56 -18.86 -2.59
N ALA A 206 15.15 -18.38 -1.49
CA ALA A 206 15.35 -19.14 -0.28
C ALA A 206 15.83 -18.24 0.86
N ILE A 207 15.72 -18.76 2.09
CA ILE A 207 16.41 -18.28 3.29
C ILE A 207 17.45 -19.33 3.66
N VAL A 208 18.73 -18.99 3.55
CA VAL A 208 19.84 -19.93 3.76
C VAL A 208 20.08 -20.10 5.27
N PRO A 209 19.89 -21.29 5.87
CA PRO A 209 19.98 -21.47 7.33
C PRO A 209 21.41 -21.47 7.89
N GLN A 210 22.41 -21.50 7.00
CA GLN A 210 23.82 -21.72 7.34
C GLN A 210 24.64 -20.43 7.47
N GLU A 211 24.13 -19.31 6.95
CA GLU A 211 24.73 -17.97 7.03
C GLU A 211 24.15 -17.19 8.23
#